data_AF-A0A7C3NAL4-F1
#
_entry.id   AF-A0A7C3NAL4-F1
#
_cell.length_a   1.000
_cell.length_b   1.000
_cell.length_c   1.000
_cell.angle_alpha   90.00
_cell.angle_beta   90.00
_cell.angle_gamma   90.00
#
_symmetry.space_group_name_H-M   'P 1'
#
loop_
_entity.id
_entity.type
_entity.pdbx_description
1 polymer ?
#
loop_
_entity_poly.entity_id
_entity_poly.type
_entity_poly.pdbx_seq_one_letter_code
_entity_poly.pdbx_strand_id
1 'polypeptide(L)'
;MLNHSATLIVPLVGLVSHLLVLWWFVPLWRVGWSGPQLDKLKPQRRPGPTEPKPCPACATAQTKRETVTSPGEPPPALVCKRGRPRSVDTSSHYCPNQSCRYYGWLGLGNIRANGHPNGGRWHQLACTGCHRTFLETINTIFYGKQVPAETIWQALKALAEGLDLRATARVFDLDPNTVESWLTQAAQHLTAVSHDLIHDLHLSQVQVDELWTLLGQAELTHQRQGRSQCWVWVGIDPVSKLRLAWVVGDRSLACAQRLVHAIWLLLAPDCVPLFLSDQWSAYEAT
;
A
#
# COMPACT_ATOMS: atom_id res chain seq x y z
N MET A 1 -54.47 15.48 -52.83
CA MET A 1 -54.16 15.92 -51.46
C MET A 1 -53.86 14.67 -50.64
N LEU A 2 -52.59 14.49 -50.27
CA LEU A 2 -52.06 13.25 -49.72
C LEU A 2 -52.57 12.98 -48.29
N ASN A 3 -52.95 11.73 -48.05
CA ASN A 3 -53.56 11.20 -46.84
C ASN A 3 -52.71 11.44 -45.58
N HIS A 4 -53.16 12.36 -44.72
CA HIS A 4 -52.62 12.61 -43.37
C HIS A 4 -52.87 11.47 -42.37
N SER A 5 -53.61 10.42 -42.74
CA SER A 5 -53.92 9.29 -41.85
C SER A 5 -52.80 8.26 -41.75
N ALA A 6 -51.84 8.23 -42.68
CA ALA A 6 -50.79 7.20 -42.71
C ALA A 6 -49.55 7.56 -41.87
N THR A 7 -49.32 8.84 -41.58
CA THR A 7 -48.12 9.32 -40.87
C THR A 7 -48.16 9.15 -39.35
N LEU A 8 -49.33 8.89 -38.77
CA LEU A 8 -49.48 8.61 -37.32
C LEU A 8 -49.55 7.11 -37.00
N ILE A 9 -49.89 6.25 -37.97
CA ILE A 9 -50.06 4.81 -37.74
C ILE A 9 -48.70 4.11 -37.63
N VAL A 10 -47.71 4.51 -38.44
CA VAL A 10 -46.37 3.91 -38.45
C VAL A 10 -45.64 4.04 -37.10
N PRO A 11 -45.59 5.22 -36.43
CA PRO A 11 -44.95 5.32 -35.12
C PRO A 11 -45.75 4.62 -34.01
N LEU A 12 -47.08 4.54 -34.13
CA LEU A 12 -47.94 3.90 -33.13
C LEU A 12 -47.80 2.37 -33.17
N VAL A 13 -47.69 1.77 -34.36
CA VAL A 13 -47.40 0.34 -34.53
C VAL A 13 -45.99 -0.01 -34.03
N GLY A 14 -45.00 0.86 -34.26
CA GLY A 14 -43.64 0.70 -33.71
C GLY A 14 -43.60 0.75 -32.18
N LEU A 15 -44.37 1.64 -31.56
CA LEU A 15 -44.42 1.78 -30.10
C LEU A 15 -45.18 0.61 -29.44
N VAL A 16 -46.25 0.11 -30.06
CA VAL A 16 -46.94 -1.11 -29.61
C VAL A 16 -46.06 -2.35 -29.79
N SER A 17 -45.29 -2.44 -30.87
CA SER A 17 -44.31 -3.51 -31.08
C SER A 17 -43.22 -3.53 -30.00
N HIS A 18 -42.64 -2.37 -29.66
CA HIS A 18 -41.64 -2.28 -28.60
C HIS A 18 -42.22 -2.59 -27.21
N LEU A 19 -43.44 -2.15 -26.91
CA LEU A 19 -44.12 -2.48 -25.66
C LEU A 19 -44.48 -3.97 -25.56
N LEU A 20 -44.88 -4.62 -26.66
CA LEU A 20 -45.15 -6.06 -26.70
C LEU A 20 -43.88 -6.89 -26.53
N VAL A 21 -42.75 -6.48 -27.13
CA VAL A 21 -41.45 -7.13 -26.93
C VAL A 21 -41.00 -6.99 -25.47
N LEU A 22 -41.11 -5.79 -24.88
CA LEU A 22 -40.82 -5.58 -23.46
C LEU A 22 -41.73 -6.42 -22.56
N TRP A 23 -43.03 -6.52 -22.86
CA TRP A 23 -43.99 -7.34 -22.12
C TRP A 23 -43.74 -8.85 -22.27
N TRP A 24 -43.08 -9.29 -23.35
CA TRP A 24 -42.62 -10.68 -23.53
C TRP A 24 -41.35 -11.00 -22.73
N PHE A 25 -40.57 -9.98 -22.34
CA PHE A 25 -39.41 -10.13 -21.44
C PHE A 25 -39.77 -9.96 -19.95
N VAL A 26 -40.93 -9.39 -19.60
CA VAL A 26 -41.41 -9.30 -18.20
C VAL A 26 -41.61 -10.67 -17.51
N PRO A 27 -42.05 -11.76 -18.18
CA PRO A 27 -42.15 -13.08 -17.55
C PRO A 27 -40.76 -13.69 -17.29
N LEU A 28 -39.71 -13.32 -18.05
CA LEU A 28 -38.33 -13.75 -17.80
C LEU A 28 -37.71 -13.08 -16.55
N TRP A 29 -38.29 -11.98 -16.08
CA TRP A 29 -37.95 -11.36 -14.79
C TRP A 29 -38.91 -11.76 -13.65
N ARG A 30 -40.00 -12.48 -13.96
CA ARG A 30 -40.95 -13.03 -13.00
C ARG A 30 -40.98 -14.57 -12.94
N VAL A 31 -40.06 -15.25 -13.61
CA VAL A 31 -39.65 -16.59 -13.17
C VAL A 31 -38.85 -16.34 -11.91
N GLY A 32 -39.53 -16.45 -10.77
CA GLY A 32 -38.90 -16.37 -9.48
C GLY A 32 -37.66 -17.24 -9.48
N TRP A 33 -36.51 -16.61 -9.29
CA TRP A 33 -35.39 -17.26 -8.65
C TRP A 33 -35.86 -17.59 -7.23
N SER A 34 -36.61 -18.68 -7.12
CA SER A 34 -36.55 -19.56 -5.97
C SER A 34 -35.10 -20.03 -5.96
N GLY A 35 -34.21 -19.22 -5.37
CA GLY A 35 -32.88 -19.68 -5.02
C GLY A 35 -33.05 -21.04 -4.34
N PRO A 36 -32.16 -22.01 -4.57
CA PRO A 36 -32.29 -23.32 -3.96
C PRO A 36 -32.56 -23.09 -2.48
N GLN A 37 -33.70 -23.60 -2.02
CA GLN A 37 -34.03 -23.58 -0.61
C GLN A 37 -32.82 -24.25 0.04
N LEU A 38 -32.02 -23.45 0.76
CA LEU A 38 -31.07 -23.96 1.73
C LEU A 38 -31.94 -24.58 2.81
N ASP A 39 -32.51 -25.75 2.48
CA ASP A 39 -32.84 -26.76 3.46
C ASP A 39 -31.64 -26.76 4.38
N LYS A 40 -31.92 -26.55 5.67
CA LYS A 40 -30.93 -26.47 6.73
C LYS A 40 -30.09 -27.73 6.64
N LEU A 41 -29.04 -27.69 5.83
CA LEU A 41 -27.93 -28.60 5.85
C LEU A 41 -27.39 -28.34 7.24
N LYS A 42 -27.84 -29.17 8.18
CA LYS A 42 -27.22 -29.32 9.48
C LYS A 42 -25.74 -29.28 9.18
N PRO A 43 -24.98 -28.29 9.70
CA PRO A 43 -23.60 -28.12 9.32
C PRO A 43 -22.96 -29.47 9.56
N GLN A 44 -22.64 -30.17 8.47
CA GLN A 44 -21.78 -31.33 8.59
C GLN A 44 -20.50 -30.69 9.10
N ARG A 45 -20.17 -30.99 10.35
CA ARG A 45 -18.84 -30.72 10.89
C ARG A 45 -17.90 -31.41 9.91
N ARG A 46 -17.40 -30.64 8.94
CA ARG A 46 -16.17 -31.00 8.27
C ARG A 46 -15.18 -31.19 9.42
N PRO A 47 -14.44 -32.31 9.48
CA PRO A 47 -13.33 -32.40 10.41
C PRO A 47 -12.55 -31.09 10.27
N GLY A 48 -12.34 -30.40 11.40
CA GLY A 48 -11.58 -29.17 11.42
C GLY A 48 -10.22 -29.40 10.74
N PRO A 49 -9.52 -28.32 10.36
CA PRO A 49 -8.21 -28.47 9.74
C PRO A 49 -7.37 -29.45 10.55
N THR A 50 -6.86 -30.47 9.87
CA THR A 50 -5.69 -31.25 10.29
C THR A 50 -4.72 -30.26 10.94
N GLU A 51 -4.19 -30.58 12.12
CA GLU A 51 -3.31 -29.66 12.86
C GLU A 51 -2.42 -28.85 11.90
N PRO A 52 -2.59 -27.51 11.86
CA PRO A 52 -1.88 -26.69 10.89
C PRO A 52 -0.38 -26.86 11.10
N LYS A 53 0.37 -27.07 10.02
CA LYS A 53 1.82 -27.23 10.10
C LYS A 53 2.42 -26.00 10.78
N PRO A 54 3.38 -26.17 11.70
CA PRO A 54 3.94 -25.05 12.44
C PRO A 54 4.57 -24.04 11.48
N CYS A 55 4.14 -22.78 11.56
CA CYS A 55 4.75 -21.68 10.83
C CYS A 55 5.87 -21.05 11.68
N PRO A 56 7.15 -21.09 11.26
CA PRO A 56 8.27 -20.53 12.03
C PRO A 56 8.12 -19.02 12.31
N ALA A 57 7.53 -18.28 11.36
CA ALA A 57 7.31 -16.83 11.52
C ALA A 57 6.28 -16.53 12.63
N CYS A 58 5.21 -17.32 12.73
CA CYS A 58 4.24 -17.22 13.81
C CYS A 58 4.90 -17.45 15.19
N ALA A 59 5.79 -18.44 15.30
CA ALA A 59 6.50 -18.74 16.54
C ALA A 59 7.42 -17.58 16.98
N THR A 60 8.12 -16.93 16.05
CA THR A 60 8.98 -15.76 16.35
C THR A 60 8.17 -14.50 16.69
N ALA A 61 7.02 -14.29 16.04
CA ALA A 61 6.18 -13.11 16.26
C ALA A 61 5.57 -13.05 17.66
N GLN A 62 5.24 -14.20 18.26
CA GLN A 62 4.71 -14.28 19.62
C GLN A 62 5.67 -13.71 20.67
N THR A 63 6.99 -13.79 20.45
CA THR A 63 8.01 -13.26 21.37
C THR A 63 8.17 -11.73 21.27
N LYS A 64 7.70 -11.08 20.19
CA LYS A 64 7.96 -9.64 19.92
C LYS A 64 6.81 -8.71 20.30
N ARG A 65 5.59 -9.23 20.52
CA ARG A 65 4.38 -8.43 20.81
C ARG A 65 4.37 -7.72 22.17
N GLU A 66 5.34 -7.96 23.04
CA GLU A 66 5.34 -7.44 24.42
C GLU A 66 5.84 -5.98 24.57
N THR A 67 6.25 -5.30 23.50
CA THR A 67 6.78 -3.92 23.59
C THR A 67 6.16 -2.97 22.58
N VAL A 68 4.87 -2.67 22.73
CA VAL A 68 4.27 -1.47 22.14
C VAL A 68 3.78 -0.60 23.29
N THR A 69 4.56 0.42 23.63
CA THR A 69 4.16 1.44 24.60
C THR A 69 3.27 2.45 23.88
N SER A 70 2.00 2.55 24.27
CA SER A 70 1.11 3.60 23.78
C SER A 70 1.76 4.97 24.01
N PRO A 71 1.63 5.93 23.06
CA PRO A 71 2.09 7.29 23.28
C PRO A 71 1.46 7.83 24.58
N GLY A 72 2.29 8.37 25.48
CA GLY A 72 1.81 9.01 26.70
C GLY A 72 0.91 10.21 26.39
N GLU A 73 0.31 10.83 27.41
CA GLU A 73 -0.51 12.03 27.23
C GLU A 73 0.26 13.17 26.52
N PRO A 74 -0.36 13.91 25.57
CA PRO A 74 0.31 14.99 24.87
C PRO A 74 0.81 16.08 25.84
N PRO A 75 2.01 16.63 25.64
CA PRO A 75 2.47 17.76 26.43
C PRO A 75 1.64 19.01 26.11
N PRO A 76 1.59 20.00 27.03
CA PRO A 76 0.79 21.20 26.83
C PRO A 76 1.27 22.00 25.61
N ALA A 77 0.33 22.49 24.80
CA ALA A 77 0.64 23.34 23.66
C ALA A 77 1.31 24.66 24.09
N LEU A 78 2.34 25.08 23.37
CA LEU A 78 3.06 26.31 23.60
C LEU A 78 2.47 27.46 22.77
N VAL A 79 2.02 28.50 23.44
CA VAL A 79 1.50 29.72 22.80
C VAL A 79 2.53 30.85 22.96
N CYS A 80 3.04 31.36 21.83
CA CYS A 80 3.86 32.58 21.85
C CYS A 80 2.98 33.81 22.06
N LYS A 81 2.91 34.31 23.30
CA LYS A 81 2.15 35.52 23.66
C LYS A 81 2.88 36.84 23.33
N ARG A 82 4.15 36.78 22.94
CA ARG A 82 5.02 37.96 22.74
C ARG A 82 5.83 37.82 21.46
N GLY A 83 6.16 38.95 20.85
CA GLY A 83 6.96 39.04 19.63
C GLY A 83 6.12 39.08 18.34
N ARG A 84 6.81 39.19 17.20
CA ARG A 84 6.17 39.14 15.89
C ARG A 84 5.51 37.77 15.68
N PRO A 85 4.26 37.70 15.17
CA PRO A 85 3.63 36.45 14.79
C PRO A 85 4.52 35.65 13.82
N ARG A 86 4.55 34.33 14.00
CA ARG A 86 5.28 33.43 13.10
C ARG A 86 4.54 33.36 11.76
N SER A 87 5.25 33.52 10.65
CA SER A 87 4.68 33.47 9.29
C SER A 87 4.89 32.14 8.57
N VAL A 88 5.84 31.33 9.02
CA VAL A 88 6.13 30.00 8.45
C VAL A 88 5.28 28.96 9.16
N ASP A 89 4.54 28.16 8.39
CA ASP A 89 3.78 27.03 8.92
C ASP A 89 4.73 25.89 9.34
N THR A 90 4.62 25.48 10.59
CA THR A 90 5.41 24.37 11.17
C THR A 90 4.51 23.28 11.74
N SER A 91 3.22 23.28 11.40
CA SER A 91 2.22 22.33 11.91
C SER A 91 2.54 20.87 11.60
N SER A 92 3.14 20.60 10.43
CA SER A 92 3.56 19.28 9.97
C SER A 92 4.92 18.81 10.51
N HIS A 93 5.56 19.57 11.40
CA HIS A 93 6.89 19.25 11.93
C HIS A 93 6.84 18.98 13.44
N TYR A 94 7.59 17.96 13.87
CA TYR A 94 7.78 17.64 15.28
C TYR A 94 9.28 17.72 15.66
N CYS A 95 9.58 17.68 16.95
CA CYS A 95 10.97 17.68 17.40
C CYS A 95 11.60 16.29 17.17
N PRO A 96 12.69 16.15 16.40
CA PRO A 96 13.31 14.85 16.11
C PRO A 96 14.12 14.28 17.28
N ASN A 97 14.34 15.06 18.35
CA ASN A 97 15.10 14.62 19.50
C ASN A 97 14.25 13.70 20.40
N GLN A 98 14.55 12.40 20.42
CA GLN A 98 13.86 11.40 21.23
C GLN A 98 13.84 11.70 22.73
N SER A 99 14.81 12.46 23.26
CA SER A 99 14.81 12.87 24.68
C SER A 99 13.97 14.12 24.97
N CYS A 100 13.38 14.75 23.95
CA CYS A 100 12.56 15.93 24.13
C CYS A 100 11.14 15.57 24.54
N ARG A 101 10.58 16.29 25.52
CA ARG A 101 9.16 16.19 25.91
C ARG A 101 8.18 16.33 24.74
N TYR A 102 8.55 17.08 23.70
CA TYR A 102 7.73 17.33 22.50
C TYR A 102 8.12 16.44 21.30
N TYR A 103 8.85 15.36 21.53
CA TYR A 103 9.14 14.38 20.48
C TYR A 103 7.86 13.70 19.98
N GLY A 104 7.73 13.51 18.67
CA GLY A 104 6.59 12.84 18.04
C GLY A 104 5.27 13.63 17.99
N TRP A 105 5.16 14.77 18.68
CA TRP A 105 3.93 15.57 18.71
C TRP A 105 3.94 16.70 17.68
N LEU A 106 2.85 16.80 16.90
CA LEU A 106 2.63 17.83 15.89
C LEU A 106 1.78 18.99 16.43
N GLY A 107 1.93 20.17 15.83
CA GLY A 107 1.02 21.31 16.08
C GLY A 107 1.09 21.95 17.48
N LEU A 108 2.03 21.56 18.36
CA LEU A 108 2.10 22.06 19.73
C LEU A 108 2.85 23.40 19.89
N GLY A 109 3.14 24.11 18.80
CA GLY A 109 3.76 25.45 18.82
C GLY A 109 5.23 25.48 19.27
N ASN A 110 5.83 24.32 19.56
CA ASN A 110 7.23 24.18 19.98
C ASN A 110 8.22 24.35 18.81
N ILE A 111 7.80 24.27 17.56
CA ILE A 111 8.69 24.40 16.39
C ILE A 111 8.59 25.79 15.77
N ARG A 112 9.73 26.43 15.53
CA ARG A 112 9.84 27.72 14.82
C ARG A 112 10.86 27.63 13.68
N ALA A 113 10.64 28.38 12.61
CA ALA A 113 11.66 28.62 11.59
C ALA A 113 12.80 29.51 12.12
N ASN A 114 14.02 29.21 11.71
CA ASN A 114 15.28 29.85 12.10
C ASN A 114 16.14 30.18 10.86
N GLY A 115 15.49 30.67 9.81
CA GLY A 115 16.15 31.06 8.56
C GLY A 115 16.54 29.89 7.66
N HIS A 116 17.43 30.16 6.71
CA HIS A 116 17.92 29.21 5.71
C HIS A 116 19.43 29.03 5.87
N PRO A 117 19.92 27.82 6.22
CA PRO A 117 21.35 27.56 6.32
C PRO A 117 22.05 27.87 5.00
N ASN A 118 23.06 28.73 5.03
CA ASN A 118 23.83 29.15 3.85
C ASN A 118 22.96 29.70 2.70
N GLY A 119 21.77 30.22 2.99
CA GLY A 119 20.81 30.65 1.95
C GLY A 119 20.22 29.49 1.13
N GLY A 120 20.31 28.25 1.63
CA GLY A 120 19.78 27.07 0.96
C GLY A 120 18.26 27.05 0.88
N ARG A 121 17.73 26.11 0.08
CA ARG A 121 16.29 26.00 -0.19
C ARG A 121 15.44 25.71 1.05
N TRP A 122 15.96 24.93 1.99
CA TRP A 122 15.19 24.41 3.12
C TRP A 122 15.38 25.26 4.37
N HIS A 123 14.30 25.44 5.13
CA HIS A 123 14.39 26.15 6.41
C HIS A 123 15.16 25.32 7.44
N GLN A 124 15.95 26.00 8.27
CA GLN A 124 16.34 25.46 9.56
C GLN A 124 15.19 25.68 10.52
N LEU A 125 14.74 24.61 11.18
CA LEU A 125 13.76 24.64 12.23
C LEU A 125 14.45 24.54 13.59
N ALA A 126 13.82 25.09 14.62
CA ALA A 126 14.30 25.04 15.99
C ALA A 126 13.16 24.67 16.94
N CYS A 127 13.43 23.74 17.86
CA CYS A 127 12.51 23.41 18.93
C CYS A 127 12.72 24.38 20.11
N THR A 128 11.68 25.07 20.56
CA THR A 128 11.74 25.97 21.72
C THR A 128 11.78 25.21 23.06
N GLY A 129 11.44 23.92 23.08
CA GLY A 129 11.47 23.09 24.28
C GLY A 129 12.85 22.53 24.62
N CYS A 130 13.62 22.06 23.63
CA CYS A 130 14.97 21.51 23.83
C CYS A 130 16.09 22.32 23.17
N HIS A 131 15.76 23.44 22.51
CA HIS A 131 16.68 24.34 21.82
C HIS A 131 17.51 23.75 20.69
N ARG A 132 17.26 22.50 20.29
CA ARG A 132 17.94 21.89 19.13
C ARG A 132 17.37 22.42 17.82
N THR A 133 18.25 22.54 16.84
CA THR A 133 17.91 22.89 15.46
C THR A 133 18.02 21.68 14.54
N PHE A 134 17.21 21.65 13.49
CA PHE A 134 17.19 20.60 12.48
C PHE A 134 16.71 21.19 11.15
N LEU A 135 16.96 20.51 10.03
CA LEU A 135 16.41 20.93 8.74
C LEU A 135 14.94 20.49 8.61
N GLU A 136 14.16 21.28 7.89
CA GLU A 136 12.78 20.96 7.51
C GLU A 136 12.64 19.57 6.88
N THR A 137 13.63 19.16 6.08
CA THR A 137 13.65 17.86 5.41
C THR A 137 14.11 16.69 6.27
N ILE A 138 14.33 16.87 7.57
CA ILE A 138 14.74 15.75 8.43
C ILE A 138 13.74 14.59 8.34
N ASN A 139 14.25 13.36 8.40
CA ASN A 139 13.45 12.14 8.24
C ASN A 139 12.68 12.06 6.91
N THR A 140 13.20 12.69 5.85
CA THR A 140 12.70 12.53 4.47
C THR A 140 13.84 12.16 3.53
N ILE A 141 13.50 11.66 2.35
CA ILE A 141 14.47 11.37 1.27
C ILE A 141 15.25 12.62 0.82
N PHE A 142 14.76 13.82 1.10
CA PHE A 142 15.36 15.08 0.70
C PHE A 142 16.41 15.59 1.69
N TYR A 143 16.58 14.92 2.84
CA TYR A 143 17.52 15.34 3.86
C TYR A 143 18.97 15.32 3.35
N GLY A 144 19.66 16.46 3.52
CA GLY A 144 21.06 16.62 3.15
C GLY A 144 21.35 16.52 1.65
N LYS A 145 20.32 16.52 0.78
CA LYS A 145 20.52 16.47 -0.67
C LYS A 145 20.73 17.86 -1.24
N GLN A 146 21.75 18.00 -2.08
CA GLN A 146 22.02 19.24 -2.82
C GLN A 146 21.19 19.33 -4.11
N VAL A 147 20.83 18.17 -4.68
CA VAL A 147 19.97 18.07 -5.85
C VAL A 147 18.55 18.57 -5.49
N PRO A 148 17.88 19.36 -6.35
CA PRO A 148 16.50 19.78 -6.13
C PRO A 148 15.56 18.59 -5.91
N ALA A 149 14.61 18.73 -4.98
CA ALA A 149 13.62 17.68 -4.69
C ALA A 149 12.84 17.23 -5.93
N GLU A 150 12.58 18.14 -6.87
CA GLU A 150 11.87 17.82 -8.11
C GLU A 150 12.65 16.81 -8.95
N THR A 151 13.97 16.97 -9.11
CA THR A 151 14.80 16.02 -9.84
C THR A 151 14.83 14.65 -9.17
N ILE A 152 14.90 14.61 -7.84
CA ILE A 152 14.85 13.35 -7.07
C ILE A 152 13.51 12.64 -7.30
N TRP A 153 12.40 13.38 -7.18
CA TRP A 153 11.06 12.87 -7.43
C TRP A 153 10.90 12.34 -8.86
N GLN A 154 11.35 13.11 -9.87
CA GLN A 154 11.26 12.72 -11.27
C GLN A 154 12.11 11.48 -11.59
N ALA A 155 13.30 11.37 -11.01
CA ALA A 155 14.13 10.17 -11.14
C ALA A 155 13.45 8.95 -10.53
N LEU A 156 12.88 9.06 -9.32
CA LEU A 156 12.13 7.97 -8.70
C LEU A 156 10.87 7.59 -9.50
N LYS A 157 10.16 8.58 -10.05
CA LYS A 157 9.03 8.36 -10.94
C LYS A 157 9.45 7.61 -12.19
N ALA A 158 10.54 8.01 -12.85
CA ALA A 158 11.05 7.32 -14.03
C ALA A 158 11.35 5.84 -13.78
N LEU A 159 11.95 5.52 -12.62
CA LEU A 159 12.14 4.12 -12.20
C LEU A 159 10.80 3.38 -12.04
N ALA A 160 9.80 4.01 -11.43
CA ALA A 160 8.47 3.44 -11.25
C ALA A 160 7.73 3.20 -12.58
N GLU A 161 7.97 4.03 -13.59
CA GLU A 161 7.46 3.87 -14.96
C GLU A 161 8.26 2.82 -15.79
N GLY A 162 9.30 2.23 -15.21
CA GLY A 162 10.04 1.11 -15.80
C GLY A 162 11.37 1.46 -16.46
N LEU A 163 11.90 2.68 -16.28
CA LEU A 163 13.28 2.97 -16.70
C LEU A 163 14.26 2.23 -15.79
N ASP A 164 15.33 1.70 -16.38
CA ASP A 164 16.43 1.12 -15.60
C ASP A 164 17.26 2.21 -14.88
N LEU A 165 18.02 1.80 -13.87
CA LEU A 165 18.86 2.70 -13.06
C LEU A 165 19.83 3.54 -13.91
N ARG A 166 20.46 2.94 -14.91
CA ARG A 166 21.45 3.62 -15.77
C ARG A 166 20.77 4.52 -16.80
N ALA A 167 19.62 4.11 -17.34
CA ALA A 167 18.80 4.95 -18.20
C ALA A 167 18.32 6.20 -17.44
N THR A 168 17.80 6.02 -16.23
CA THR A 168 17.40 7.13 -15.36
C THR A 168 18.58 8.06 -15.08
N ALA A 169 19.74 7.51 -14.73
CA ALA A 169 20.96 8.29 -14.51
C ALA A 169 21.35 9.14 -15.74
N ARG A 170 21.26 8.58 -16.96
CA ARG A 170 21.53 9.32 -18.20
C ARG A 170 20.49 10.41 -18.49
N VAL A 171 19.20 10.14 -18.26
CA VAL A 171 18.11 11.10 -18.54
C VAL A 171 18.21 12.33 -17.66
N PHE A 172 18.66 12.19 -16.41
CA PHE A 172 18.72 13.26 -15.43
C PHE A 172 20.15 13.77 -15.15
N ASP A 173 21.15 13.34 -15.93
CA ASP A 173 22.57 13.66 -15.74
C ASP A 173 23.08 13.40 -14.31
N LEU A 174 22.74 12.23 -13.77
CA LEU A 174 23.09 11.78 -12.42
C LEU A 174 24.10 10.63 -12.44
N ASP A 175 24.77 10.41 -11.32
CA ASP A 175 25.54 9.18 -11.11
C ASP A 175 24.59 7.99 -10.81
N PRO A 176 24.76 6.81 -11.45
CA PRO A 176 23.90 5.65 -11.21
C PRO A 176 23.82 5.20 -9.75
N ASN A 177 24.91 5.28 -8.98
CA ASN A 177 24.91 4.89 -7.57
C ASN A 177 24.11 5.90 -6.72
N THR A 178 24.06 7.16 -7.16
CA THR A 178 23.21 8.17 -6.51
C THR A 178 21.73 7.83 -6.70
N VAL A 179 21.34 7.44 -7.91
CA VAL A 179 19.96 7.00 -8.20
C VAL A 179 19.60 5.74 -7.39
N GLU A 180 20.49 4.76 -7.33
CA GLU A 180 20.31 3.55 -6.52
C GLU A 180 20.17 3.86 -5.02
N SER A 181 20.98 4.78 -4.50
CA SER A 181 20.91 5.23 -3.11
C SER A 181 19.56 5.87 -2.80
N TRP A 182 19.01 6.68 -3.72
CA TRP A 182 17.69 7.28 -3.55
C TRP A 182 16.58 6.25 -3.62
N LEU A 183 16.65 5.27 -4.54
CA LEU A 183 15.70 4.17 -4.61
C LEU A 183 15.67 3.37 -3.30
N THR A 184 16.84 3.07 -2.74
CA THR A 184 16.97 2.37 -1.45
C THR A 184 16.33 3.17 -0.31
N GLN A 185 16.63 4.47 -0.21
CA GLN A 185 16.01 5.36 0.79
C GLN A 185 14.48 5.43 0.60
N ALA A 186 14.00 5.57 -0.63
CA ALA A 186 12.58 5.62 -0.93
C ALA A 186 11.87 4.30 -0.55
N ALA A 187 12.49 3.15 -0.81
CA ALA A 187 11.96 1.85 -0.41
C ALA A 187 11.86 1.69 1.11
N GLN A 188 12.86 2.15 1.86
CA GLN A 188 12.83 2.18 3.33
C GLN A 188 11.68 3.07 3.85
N HIS A 189 11.53 4.28 3.29
CA HIS A 189 10.42 5.17 3.62
C HIS A 189 9.06 4.55 3.28
N LEU A 190 8.92 3.94 2.10
CA LEU A 190 7.69 3.25 1.70
C LEU A 190 7.36 2.12 2.67
N THR A 191 8.35 1.39 3.18
CA THR A 191 8.15 0.30 4.14
C THR A 191 7.60 0.84 5.46
N ALA A 192 8.20 1.91 5.99
CA ALA A 192 7.73 2.55 7.23
C ALA A 192 6.31 3.12 7.07
N VAL A 193 6.05 3.87 5.98
CA VAL A 193 4.74 4.45 5.71
C VAL A 193 3.67 3.38 5.49
N SER A 194 4.02 2.30 4.77
CA SER A 194 3.08 1.19 4.54
C SER A 194 2.71 0.51 5.84
N HIS A 195 3.67 0.29 6.75
CA HIS A 195 3.39 -0.29 8.06
C HIS A 195 2.42 0.56 8.90
N ASP A 196 2.55 1.88 8.83
CA ASP A 196 1.69 2.79 9.61
C ASP A 196 0.32 3.05 8.96
N LEU A 197 0.20 2.90 7.64
CA LEU A 197 -1.06 3.15 6.91
C LEU A 197 -1.85 1.87 6.59
N ILE A 198 -1.19 0.74 6.47
CA ILE A 198 -1.78 -0.54 6.05
C ILE A 198 -1.76 -1.48 7.26
N HIS A 199 -2.75 -1.32 8.14
CA HIS A 199 -2.95 -2.15 9.32
C HIS A 199 -4.44 -2.21 9.68
N ASP A 200 -4.83 -3.14 10.56
CA ASP A 200 -6.21 -3.31 11.04
C ASP A 200 -7.26 -3.40 9.91
N LEU A 201 -6.88 -4.08 8.82
CA LEU A 201 -7.71 -4.21 7.63
C LEU A 201 -8.87 -5.17 7.88
N HIS A 202 -10.06 -4.77 7.42
CA HIS A 202 -11.26 -5.59 7.42
C HIS A 202 -11.55 -6.06 5.99
N LEU A 203 -11.03 -7.23 5.65
CA LEU A 203 -11.13 -7.79 4.30
C LEU A 203 -12.13 -8.96 4.30
N SER A 204 -12.95 -9.05 3.25
CA SER A 204 -13.79 -10.23 3.02
C SER A 204 -13.04 -11.34 2.31
N GLN A 205 -12.06 -10.97 1.47
CA GLN A 205 -11.38 -11.85 0.53
C GLN A 205 -9.93 -11.41 0.35
N VAL A 206 -9.05 -12.38 0.14
CA VAL A 206 -7.66 -12.17 -0.28
C VAL A 206 -7.36 -13.11 -1.45
N GLN A 207 -6.79 -12.57 -2.53
CA GLN A 207 -6.26 -13.36 -3.63
C GLN A 207 -4.76 -13.48 -3.48
N VAL A 208 -4.24 -14.71 -3.52
CA VAL A 208 -2.81 -15.00 -3.49
C VAL A 208 -2.39 -15.65 -4.80
N ASP A 209 -1.21 -15.27 -5.28
CA ASP A 209 -0.65 -15.73 -6.54
C ASP A 209 0.88 -15.64 -6.52
N GLU A 210 1.55 -16.29 -7.48
CA GLU A 210 2.99 -16.26 -7.65
C GLU A 210 3.42 -15.99 -9.08
N LEU A 211 4.39 -15.09 -9.22
CA LEU A 211 5.03 -14.78 -10.49
C LEU A 211 6.44 -15.36 -10.54
N TRP A 212 6.71 -16.21 -11.53
CA TRP A 212 8.06 -16.69 -11.82
C TRP A 212 8.89 -15.59 -12.48
N THR A 213 10.13 -15.40 -12.02
CA THR A 213 11.09 -14.50 -12.66
C THR A 213 12.53 -15.01 -12.54
N LEU A 214 13.41 -14.44 -13.35
CA LEU A 214 14.84 -14.74 -13.37
C LEU A 214 15.60 -13.56 -12.76
N LEU A 215 16.32 -13.82 -11.68
CA LEU A 215 17.26 -12.88 -11.08
C LEU A 215 18.68 -13.19 -11.56
N GLY A 216 19.42 -12.16 -11.95
CA GLY A 216 20.83 -12.27 -12.35
C GLY A 216 21.17 -11.39 -13.55
N GLN A 217 22.44 -10.98 -13.63
CA GLN A 217 22.93 -10.26 -14.80
C GLN A 217 22.92 -11.16 -16.04
N ALA A 218 22.46 -10.61 -17.16
CA ALA A 218 22.73 -11.20 -18.45
C ALA A 218 24.21 -10.97 -18.78
N GLU A 219 25.11 -11.82 -18.26
CA GLU A 219 26.47 -11.86 -18.79
C GLU A 219 26.41 -12.25 -20.26
N LEU A 220 27.01 -11.42 -21.12
CA LEU A 220 27.13 -11.64 -22.57
C LEU A 220 28.07 -12.80 -22.93
N THR A 221 28.61 -13.48 -21.93
CA THR A 221 29.44 -14.68 -22.04
C THR A 221 28.58 -15.93 -21.88
N HIS A 222 28.78 -16.91 -22.75
CA HIS A 222 28.00 -18.15 -22.93
C HIS A 222 27.83 -19.06 -21.68
N GLN A 223 28.22 -18.63 -20.48
CA GLN A 223 28.01 -19.36 -19.24
C GLN A 223 26.71 -18.90 -18.55
N ARG A 224 25.68 -19.75 -18.63
CA ARG A 224 24.36 -19.59 -17.98
C ARG A 224 24.43 -19.72 -16.44
N GLN A 225 25.56 -19.45 -15.80
CA GLN A 225 25.80 -19.79 -14.38
C GLN A 225 25.40 -18.70 -13.38
N GLY A 226 24.98 -17.50 -13.83
CA GLY A 226 24.60 -16.38 -12.95
C GLY A 226 23.11 -16.12 -12.75
N ARG A 227 22.21 -16.93 -13.32
CA ARG A 227 20.76 -16.73 -13.24
C ARG A 227 20.12 -17.64 -12.19
N SER A 228 19.62 -17.07 -11.10
CA SER A 228 18.79 -17.78 -10.13
C SER A 228 17.32 -17.62 -10.51
N GLN A 229 16.58 -18.74 -10.47
CA GLN A 229 15.13 -18.71 -10.56
C GLN A 229 14.58 -18.19 -9.25
N CYS A 230 13.62 -17.27 -9.29
CA CYS A 230 12.89 -16.87 -8.10
C CYS A 230 11.41 -16.69 -8.40
N TRP A 231 10.64 -16.67 -7.32
CA TRP A 231 9.20 -16.51 -7.31
C TRP A 231 8.85 -15.29 -6.48
N VAL A 232 8.00 -14.44 -7.04
CA VAL A 232 7.39 -13.30 -6.35
C VAL A 232 5.98 -13.72 -5.94
N TRP A 233 5.81 -14.01 -4.67
CA TRP A 233 4.53 -14.32 -4.04
C TRP A 233 3.83 -13.02 -3.71
N VAL A 234 2.54 -12.87 -4.03
CA VAL A 234 1.79 -11.63 -3.80
C VAL A 234 0.40 -11.95 -3.26
N GLY A 235 -0.03 -11.20 -2.25
CA GLY A 235 -1.41 -11.16 -1.77
C GLY A 235 -2.06 -9.82 -2.10
N ILE A 236 -3.28 -9.85 -2.64
CA ILE A 236 -4.01 -8.67 -3.08
C ILE A 236 -5.45 -8.72 -2.56
N ASP A 237 -5.97 -7.58 -2.12
CA ASP A 237 -7.41 -7.39 -1.97
C ASP A 237 -8.06 -7.19 -3.35
N PRO A 238 -8.95 -8.09 -3.79
CA PRO A 238 -9.56 -8.00 -5.11
C PRO A 238 -10.52 -6.83 -5.28
N VAL A 239 -11.02 -6.23 -4.19
CA VAL A 239 -11.94 -5.09 -4.24
C VAL A 239 -11.17 -3.79 -4.43
N SER A 240 -10.29 -3.44 -3.48
CA SER A 240 -9.50 -2.20 -3.56
C SER A 240 -8.29 -2.29 -4.50
N LYS A 241 -7.90 -3.51 -4.91
CA LYS A 241 -6.64 -3.81 -5.61
C LYS A 241 -5.40 -3.44 -4.79
N LEU A 242 -5.55 -3.27 -3.48
CA LEU A 242 -4.42 -3.05 -2.58
C LEU A 242 -3.55 -4.30 -2.55
N ARG A 243 -2.25 -4.14 -2.83
CA ARG A 243 -1.25 -5.17 -2.58
C ARG A 243 -0.99 -5.21 -1.08
N LEU A 244 -1.35 -6.32 -0.45
CA LEU A 244 -1.29 -6.51 0.99
C LEU A 244 0.14 -6.84 1.42
N ALA A 245 0.71 -7.89 0.82
CA ALA A 245 2.06 -8.33 1.10
C ALA A 245 2.68 -8.99 -0.14
N TRP A 246 4.00 -9.10 -0.13
CA TRP A 246 4.73 -9.88 -1.11
C TRP A 246 5.95 -10.53 -0.46
N VAL A 247 6.39 -11.66 -1.03
CA VAL A 247 7.58 -12.39 -0.60
C VAL A 247 8.36 -12.80 -1.84
N VAL A 248 9.68 -12.57 -1.85
CA VAL A 248 10.56 -13.15 -2.87
C VAL A 248 11.24 -14.38 -2.29
N GLY A 249 11.22 -15.48 -3.03
CA GLY A 249 11.83 -16.72 -2.59
C GLY A 249 11.73 -17.84 -3.63
N ASP A 250 11.88 -19.08 -3.15
CA ASP A 250 11.66 -20.29 -3.94
C ASP A 250 10.16 -20.65 -4.02
N ARG A 251 9.84 -21.69 -4.81
CA ARG A 251 8.47 -22.21 -4.90
C ARG A 251 8.16 -23.20 -3.77
N SER A 252 8.23 -22.76 -2.50
CA SER A 252 8.09 -23.63 -1.32
C SER A 252 6.90 -23.30 -0.43
N LEU A 253 6.46 -24.28 0.35
CA LEU A 253 5.45 -24.09 1.42
C LEU A 253 5.90 -23.02 2.43
N ALA A 254 7.20 -22.92 2.72
CA ALA A 254 7.72 -21.92 3.63
C ALA A 254 7.50 -20.49 3.11
N CYS A 255 7.62 -20.26 1.80
CA CYS A 255 7.29 -18.97 1.19
C CYS A 255 5.79 -18.66 1.27
N ALA A 256 4.93 -19.63 0.97
CA ALA A 256 3.48 -19.49 1.08
C ALA A 256 3.06 -19.14 2.52
N GLN A 257 3.61 -19.84 3.52
CA GLN A 257 3.37 -19.56 4.93
C GLN A 257 3.86 -18.16 5.34
N ARG A 258 5.00 -17.69 4.81
CA ARG A 258 5.47 -16.32 5.06
C ARG A 258 4.54 -15.27 4.46
N LEU A 259 4.01 -15.51 3.27
CA LEU A 259 3.03 -14.61 2.64
C LEU A 259 1.76 -14.53 3.49
N VAL A 260 1.16 -15.68 3.82
CA VAL A 260 -0.05 -15.74 4.65
C VAL A 260 0.18 -15.09 6.00
N HIS A 261 1.32 -15.36 6.65
CA HIS A 261 1.69 -14.72 7.91
C HIS A 261 1.81 -13.18 7.78
N ALA A 262 2.46 -12.69 6.72
CA ALA A 262 2.59 -11.26 6.49
C ALA A 262 1.24 -10.60 6.29
N ILE A 263 0.32 -11.22 5.53
CA ILE A 263 -1.05 -10.73 5.34
C ILE A 263 -1.82 -10.75 6.67
N TRP A 264 -1.69 -11.83 7.44
CA TRP A 264 -2.34 -11.99 8.75
C TRP A 264 -1.97 -10.86 9.71
N LEU A 265 -0.73 -10.39 9.71
CA LEU A 265 -0.30 -9.26 10.55
C LEU A 265 -0.95 -7.92 10.19
N LEU A 266 -1.53 -7.79 8.99
CA LEU A 266 -2.21 -6.57 8.54
C LEU A 266 -3.71 -6.57 8.86
N LEU A 267 -4.29 -7.73 9.18
CA LEU A 267 -5.72 -7.90 9.42
C LEU A 267 -6.10 -7.41 10.82
N ALA A 268 -7.31 -6.88 10.95
CA ALA A 268 -7.90 -6.61 12.26
C ALA A 268 -8.05 -7.91 13.09
N PRO A 269 -7.99 -7.85 14.43
CA PRO A 269 -8.01 -9.04 15.29
C PRO A 269 -9.18 -10.01 15.07
N ASP A 270 -10.34 -9.49 14.67
CA ASP A 270 -11.57 -10.27 14.45
C ASP A 270 -11.82 -10.58 12.95
N CYS A 271 -10.88 -10.25 12.07
CA CYS A 271 -11.03 -10.39 10.63
C CYS A 271 -10.47 -11.74 10.13
N VAL A 272 -11.35 -12.55 9.54
CA VAL A 272 -10.97 -13.82 8.89
C VAL A 272 -11.45 -13.79 7.42
N PRO A 273 -10.61 -13.34 6.47
CA PRO A 273 -10.97 -13.28 5.07
C PRO A 273 -10.96 -14.66 4.42
N LEU A 274 -11.71 -14.80 3.32
CA LEU A 274 -11.60 -15.94 2.42
C LEU A 274 -10.33 -15.82 1.58
N PHE A 275 -9.40 -16.76 1.70
CA PHE A 275 -8.23 -16.86 0.83
C PHE A 275 -8.58 -17.64 -0.46
N LEU A 276 -8.23 -17.07 -1.61
CA LEU A 276 -8.38 -17.68 -2.93
C LEU A 276 -7.02 -17.81 -3.61
N SER A 277 -6.72 -19.00 -4.11
CA SER A 277 -5.53 -19.32 -4.91
C SER A 277 -5.92 -20.14 -6.14
N ASP A 278 -4.96 -20.40 -7.02
CA ASP A 278 -5.10 -21.23 -8.23
C ASP A 278 -5.12 -22.76 -7.95
N GLN A 279 -5.40 -23.16 -6.70
CA GLN A 279 -5.44 -24.54 -6.21
C GLN A 279 -4.07 -25.24 -6.09
N TRP A 280 -2.98 -24.47 -5.95
CA TRP A 280 -1.69 -25.08 -5.63
C TRP A 280 -1.65 -25.68 -4.21
N SER A 281 -1.12 -26.90 -4.09
CA SER A 281 -1.22 -27.74 -2.87
C SER A 281 -0.53 -27.17 -1.63
N ALA A 282 0.41 -26.22 -1.76
CA ALA A 282 1.02 -25.63 -0.58
C ALA A 282 0.06 -24.73 0.21
N TYR A 283 -0.93 -24.11 -0.45
CA TYR A 283 -1.93 -23.29 0.24
C TYR A 283 -2.93 -24.12 1.05
N GLU A 284 -3.03 -25.42 0.79
CA GLU A 284 -3.87 -26.32 1.61
C GLU A 284 -3.27 -26.53 3.01
N ALA A 285 -1.98 -26.25 3.19
CA ALA A 285 -1.22 -26.52 4.41
C ALA A 285 -0.73 -25.24 5.15
N THR A 286 -1.17 -24.06 4.71
CA THR A 286 -0.87 -22.74 5.29
C THR A 286 -1.98 -22.27 6.21
#